data_AF-A0A345P6J3-F1
#
_entry.id   AF-A0A345P6J3-F1
#
_cell.length_a   1.000
_cell.length_b   1.000
_cell.length_c   1.000
_cell.angle_alpha   90.00
_cell.angle_beta   90.00
_cell.angle_gamma   90.00
#
_symmetry.space_group_name_H-M   'P 1'
#
loop_
_entity.id
_entity.type
_entity.pdbx_description
1 polymer ?
#
loop_
_entity_poly.entity_id
_entity_poly.type
_entity_poly.pdbx_seq_one_letter_code
_entity_poly.pdbx_strand_id
1 'polypeptide(L)'
;MVPILIVLVIGLFFFLFFRVRNRESYIRHYKFPQGLNRRLSKHHPHLTPEQFQLVVDGLRQFFVIYLKSGRKSISMPSQVVDDLWHEFILYTKAYQTFCHKAFGQFLHHTPAVVMTPSQKKSNAGLKRAWFYACRDENIAPNAALKLPLIFALDAQLNIANGFHYVPDCKRPLAQANNTVGIYCGGDFANSSCGTSCSSSSDSDSGCSGSDGCSGGCGGGGD
;
A
#
# COMPACT_ATOMS: atom_id res chain seq x y z
N MET A 1 8.93 -3.52 -41.30
CA MET A 1 8.40 -2.67 -40.20
C MET A 1 7.78 -3.50 -39.09
N VAL A 2 6.57 -4.04 -39.24
CA VAL A 2 5.81 -4.75 -38.16
C VAL A 2 6.64 -5.72 -37.29
N PRO A 3 7.41 -6.70 -37.82
CA PRO A 3 8.15 -7.65 -36.97
C PRO A 3 9.24 -6.98 -36.11
N ILE A 4 9.87 -5.90 -36.59
CA ILE A 4 10.87 -5.14 -35.83
C ILE A 4 10.19 -4.44 -34.63
N LEU A 5 9.01 -3.87 -34.84
CA LEU A 5 8.22 -3.25 -33.77
C LEU A 5 7.83 -4.28 -32.70
N ILE A 6 7.41 -5.48 -33.09
CA ILE A 6 7.07 -6.58 -32.17
C ILE A 6 8.29 -6.98 -31.33
N VAL A 7 9.46 -7.17 -31.96
CA VAL A 7 10.71 -7.50 -31.23
C VAL A 7 11.12 -6.41 -30.25
N LEU A 8 10.98 -5.13 -30.62
CA LEU A 8 11.27 -3.99 -29.73
C LEU A 8 10.30 -3.92 -28.53
N VAL A 9 9.01 -4.16 -28.74
CA VAL A 9 8.00 -4.20 -27.67
C VAL A 9 8.26 -5.36 -26.71
N ILE A 10 8.58 -6.55 -27.22
CA ILE A 10 8.93 -7.73 -26.41
C ILE A 10 10.22 -7.47 -25.61
N GLY A 11 11.26 -6.91 -26.24
CA GLY A 11 12.51 -6.54 -25.58
C GLY A 11 12.32 -5.52 -24.46
N LEU A 12 11.51 -4.48 -24.70
CA LEU A 12 11.14 -3.49 -23.69
C LEU A 12 10.36 -4.12 -22.52
N PHE A 13 9.40 -5.00 -22.81
CA PHE A 13 8.64 -5.73 -21.79
C PHE A 13 9.57 -6.55 -20.89
N PHE A 14 10.46 -7.37 -21.47
CA PHE A 14 11.42 -8.14 -20.69
C PHE A 14 12.37 -7.24 -19.88
N PHE A 15 12.90 -6.16 -20.47
CA PHE A 15 13.76 -5.21 -19.77
C PHE A 15 13.07 -4.60 -18.54
N LEU A 16 11.81 -4.15 -18.69
CA LEU A 16 11.02 -3.61 -17.58
C LEU A 16 10.70 -4.68 -16.52
N PHE A 17 10.37 -5.90 -16.94
CA PHE A 17 10.09 -7.04 -16.06
C PHE A 17 11.31 -7.45 -15.22
N PHE A 18 12.47 -7.63 -15.85
CA PHE A 18 13.74 -7.91 -15.14
C PHE A 18 14.14 -6.75 -14.23
N ARG A 19 13.97 -5.49 -14.66
CA ARG A 19 14.21 -4.30 -13.83
C ARG A 19 13.35 -4.29 -12.57
N VAL A 20 12.07 -4.68 -12.64
CA VAL A 20 11.19 -4.79 -11.47
C VAL A 20 11.60 -5.98 -10.59
N ARG A 21 11.90 -7.16 -11.14
CA ARG A 21 12.35 -8.32 -10.36
C ARG A 21 13.67 -8.08 -9.62
N ASN A 22 14.65 -7.45 -10.26
CA ASN A 22 15.92 -7.10 -9.62
C ASN A 22 15.74 -6.11 -8.46
N ARG A 23 14.74 -5.22 -8.56
CA ARG A 23 14.37 -4.27 -7.51
C ARG A 23 13.64 -4.92 -6.35
N GLU A 24 12.73 -5.83 -6.63
CA GLU A 24 12.08 -6.66 -5.62
C GLU A 24 13.11 -7.49 -4.84
N SER A 25 14.05 -8.15 -5.54
CA SER A 25 15.15 -8.88 -4.91
C SER A 25 16.03 -7.98 -4.05
N TYR A 26 16.35 -6.77 -4.52
CA TYR A 26 17.10 -5.78 -3.74
C TYR A 26 16.37 -5.38 -2.44
N ILE A 27 15.05 -5.21 -2.47
CA ILE A 27 14.25 -4.88 -1.28
C ILE A 27 14.26 -6.04 -0.28
N ARG A 28 13.95 -7.28 -0.74
CA ARG A 28 13.88 -8.45 0.15
C ARG A 28 15.22 -8.74 0.83
N HIS A 29 16.32 -8.67 0.08
CA HIS A 29 17.67 -8.93 0.61
C HIS A 29 18.36 -7.69 1.20
N TYR A 30 17.64 -6.58 1.43
CA TYR A 30 18.25 -5.37 2.00
C TYR A 30 18.70 -5.61 3.46
N LYS A 31 19.94 -5.21 3.74
CA LYS A 31 20.53 -5.19 5.08
C LYS A 31 20.28 -3.82 5.71
N PHE A 32 19.25 -3.74 6.55
CA PHE A 32 18.93 -2.54 7.32
C PHE A 32 20.06 -2.19 8.33
N PRO A 33 20.20 -0.91 8.74
CA PRO A 33 21.21 -0.52 9.73
C PRO A 33 21.03 -1.27 11.06
N GLN A 34 22.09 -1.85 11.62
CA GLN A 34 22.03 -2.61 12.88
C GLN A 34 21.49 -1.79 14.07
N GLY A 35 21.65 -0.46 14.05
CA GLY A 35 21.11 0.43 15.06
C GLY A 35 19.58 0.54 15.08
N LEU A 36 18.88 0.06 14.05
CA LEU A 36 17.42 0.21 13.91
C LEU A 36 16.65 -0.56 14.98
N ASN A 37 17.10 -1.77 15.35
CA ASN A 37 16.50 -2.57 16.43
C ASN A 37 16.51 -1.81 17.76
N ARG A 38 17.69 -1.36 18.20
CA ARG A 38 17.88 -0.59 19.44
C ARG A 38 17.07 0.71 19.50
N ARG A 39 16.60 1.21 18.36
CA ARG A 39 15.69 2.36 18.29
C ARG A 39 14.23 1.94 18.43
N LEU A 40 13.77 0.94 17.67
CA LEU A 40 12.41 0.40 17.82
C LEU A 40 12.16 -0.09 19.25
N SER A 41 13.12 -0.78 19.89
CA SER A 41 13.01 -1.25 21.29
C SER A 41 12.86 -0.13 22.32
N LYS A 42 13.11 1.14 21.98
CA LYS A 42 12.80 2.29 22.87
C LYS A 42 11.34 2.70 22.81
N HIS A 43 10.71 2.56 21.65
CA HIS A 43 9.28 2.82 21.45
C HIS A 43 8.44 1.63 21.91
N HIS A 44 8.92 0.42 21.62
CA HIS A 44 8.25 -0.85 21.93
C HIS A 44 9.17 -1.78 22.73
N PRO A 45 9.38 -1.52 24.04
CA PRO A 45 10.30 -2.28 24.90
C PRO A 45 9.82 -3.71 25.21
N HIS A 46 8.59 -4.07 24.81
CA HIS A 46 7.99 -5.39 24.97
C HIS A 46 8.34 -6.36 23.82
N LEU A 47 8.93 -5.89 22.71
CA LEU A 47 9.20 -6.73 21.54
C LEU A 47 10.44 -7.61 21.70
N THR A 48 10.30 -8.89 21.38
CA THR A 48 11.44 -9.83 21.33
C THR A 48 12.28 -9.63 20.06
N PRO A 49 13.55 -10.13 20.03
CA PRO A 49 14.38 -10.08 18.82
C PRO A 49 13.79 -10.80 17.61
N GLU A 50 12.92 -11.80 17.83
CA GLU A 50 12.21 -12.54 16.78
C GLU A 50 11.05 -11.71 16.23
N GLN A 51 10.25 -11.10 17.11
CA GLN A 51 9.19 -10.17 16.74
C GLN A 51 9.75 -8.96 15.96
N PHE A 52 10.94 -8.48 16.31
CA PHE A 52 11.63 -7.46 15.52
C PHE A 52 11.88 -7.89 14.06
N GLN A 53 12.25 -9.15 13.80
CA GLN A 53 12.40 -9.63 12.42
C GLN A 53 11.06 -9.62 11.67
N LEU A 54 9.95 -10.01 12.33
CA LEU A 54 8.61 -9.94 11.75
C LEU A 54 8.21 -8.50 11.36
N VAL A 55 8.57 -7.49 12.15
CA VAL A 55 8.36 -6.07 11.80
C VAL A 55 9.26 -5.65 10.62
N VAL A 56 10.52 -6.10 10.57
CA VAL A 56 11.42 -5.84 9.43
C VAL A 56 10.89 -6.50 8.15
N ASP A 57 10.29 -7.69 8.23
CA ASP A 57 9.68 -8.37 7.10
C ASP A 57 8.36 -7.71 6.67
N GLY A 58 7.57 -7.17 7.61
CA GLY A 58 6.47 -6.25 7.32
C GLY A 58 6.92 -5.00 6.56
N LEU A 59 8.05 -4.40 6.96
CA LEU A 59 8.64 -3.25 6.28
C LEU A 59 9.16 -3.61 4.87
N ARG A 60 9.76 -4.79 4.69
CA ARG A 60 10.11 -5.33 3.36
C ARG A 60 8.85 -5.52 2.51
N GLN A 61 7.78 -6.08 3.07
CA GLN A 61 6.51 -6.29 2.39
C GLN A 61 5.89 -4.96 1.95
N PHE A 62 5.88 -3.92 2.80
CA PHE A 62 5.44 -2.57 2.46
C PHE A 62 6.18 -1.99 1.25
N PHE A 63 7.51 -2.09 1.23
CA PHE A 63 8.32 -1.60 0.11
C PHE A 63 8.11 -2.42 -1.17
N VAL A 64 7.93 -3.74 -1.08
CA VAL A 64 7.57 -4.59 -2.23
C VAL A 64 6.17 -4.24 -2.76
N ILE A 65 5.19 -3.99 -1.88
CA ILE A 65 3.84 -3.51 -2.23
C ILE A 65 3.93 -2.18 -3.00
N TYR A 66 4.70 -1.20 -2.50
CA TYR A 66 4.88 0.09 -3.18
C TYR A 66 5.51 -0.08 -4.58
N LEU A 67 6.53 -0.94 -4.72
CA LEU A 67 7.13 -1.24 -6.01
C LEU A 67 6.12 -1.91 -6.97
N LYS A 68 5.43 -2.97 -6.52
CA LYS A 68 4.47 -3.75 -7.31
C LYS A 68 3.21 -2.96 -7.67
N SER A 69 2.84 -1.94 -6.89
CA SER A 69 1.71 -1.03 -7.17
C SER A 69 1.96 -0.08 -8.36
N GLY A 70 3.17 -0.12 -8.93
CA GLY A 70 3.64 0.85 -9.92
C GLY A 70 4.14 2.16 -9.29
N ARG A 71 4.52 2.15 -7.99
CA ARG A 71 4.88 3.33 -7.19
C ARG A 71 3.73 4.31 -6.97
N LYS A 72 2.48 3.82 -7.05
CA LYS A 72 1.27 4.58 -6.69
C LYS A 72 1.17 4.72 -5.18
N SER A 73 0.45 5.75 -4.72
CA SER A 73 0.19 5.95 -3.29
C SER A 73 -0.51 4.73 -2.67
N ILE A 74 -0.03 4.33 -1.49
CA ILE A 74 -0.53 3.27 -0.62
C ILE A 74 -0.61 3.81 0.81
N SER A 75 -1.50 3.26 1.62
CA SER A 75 -1.54 3.54 3.06
C SER A 75 -0.66 2.52 3.80
N MET A 76 -0.03 2.93 4.90
CA MET A 76 0.58 2.00 5.84
C MET A 76 -0.53 1.31 6.65
N PRO A 77 -0.56 -0.04 6.75
CA PRO A 77 -1.57 -0.78 7.50
C PRO A 77 -1.09 -1.28 8.88
N SER A 78 0.12 -0.90 9.32
CA SER A 78 0.66 -1.30 10.64
C SER A 78 1.44 -0.14 11.26
N GLN A 79 1.10 0.19 12.51
CA GLN A 79 1.74 1.26 13.28
C GLN A 79 3.19 0.88 13.62
N VAL A 80 3.46 -0.36 14.05
CA VAL A 80 4.84 -0.77 14.40
C VAL A 80 5.77 -0.83 13.18
N VAL A 81 5.22 -1.06 11.98
CA VAL A 81 5.96 -0.95 10.71
C VAL A 81 6.15 0.51 10.29
N ASP A 82 5.20 1.42 10.58
CA ASP A 82 5.39 2.87 10.38
C ASP A 82 6.49 3.42 11.29
N ASP A 83 6.47 3.06 12.58
CA ASP A 83 7.49 3.46 13.56
C ASP A 83 8.91 3.01 13.12
N LEU A 84 9.02 1.77 12.62
CA LEU A 84 10.28 1.26 12.07
C LEU A 84 10.71 1.99 10.78
N TRP A 85 9.74 2.42 9.96
CA TRP A 85 10.00 3.20 8.75
C TRP A 85 10.46 4.63 9.09
N HIS A 86 9.85 5.29 10.08
CA HIS A 86 10.28 6.60 10.58
C HIS A 86 11.74 6.55 11.02
N GLU A 87 12.09 5.55 11.82
CA GLU A 87 13.48 5.36 12.27
C GLU A 87 14.44 5.05 11.12
N PHE A 88 13.98 4.40 10.04
CA PHE A 88 14.82 4.16 8.85
C PHE A 88 15.03 5.46 8.03
N ILE A 89 14.03 6.33 7.94
CA ILE A 89 14.13 7.64 7.26
C ILE A 89 15.22 8.51 7.89
N LEU A 90 15.41 8.43 9.22
CA LEU A 90 16.48 9.15 9.93
C LEU A 90 17.90 8.73 9.52
N TYR A 91 18.10 7.54 8.93
CA TYR A 91 19.37 7.16 8.29
C TYR A 91 19.45 7.74 6.87
N THR A 92 19.27 9.05 6.73
CA THR A 92 18.97 9.79 5.49
C THR A 92 19.78 9.34 4.26
N LYS A 93 21.11 9.26 4.35
CA LYS A 93 22.00 8.81 3.26
C LYS A 93 21.74 7.35 2.84
N ALA A 94 21.48 6.47 3.80
CA ALA A 94 21.14 5.07 3.54
C ALA A 94 19.73 4.94 2.96
N TYR A 95 18.75 5.67 3.52
CA TYR A 95 17.38 5.71 3.03
C TYR A 95 17.28 6.25 1.60
N GLN A 96 17.93 7.38 1.29
CA GLN A 96 18.03 7.93 -0.06
C GLN A 96 18.64 6.91 -1.03
N THR A 97 19.74 6.26 -0.65
CA THR A 97 20.40 5.22 -1.47
C THR A 97 19.48 4.02 -1.71
N PHE A 98 18.76 3.59 -0.68
CA PHE A 98 17.77 2.51 -0.75
C PHE A 98 16.64 2.86 -1.73
N CYS A 99 15.99 4.02 -1.59
CA CYS A 99 14.90 4.44 -2.46
C CYS A 99 15.32 4.55 -3.94
N HIS A 100 16.51 5.08 -4.23
CA HIS A 100 17.01 5.16 -5.61
C HIS A 100 17.27 3.78 -6.22
N LYS A 101 17.79 2.82 -5.45
CA LYS A 101 18.00 1.44 -5.92
C LYS A 101 16.67 0.68 -6.07
N ALA A 102 15.84 0.68 -5.03
CA ALA A 102 14.56 -0.01 -4.96
C ALA A 102 13.50 0.57 -5.92
N PHE A 103 13.26 1.89 -5.86
CA PHE A 103 12.14 2.54 -6.55
C PHE A 103 12.59 3.42 -7.74
N GLY A 104 13.83 3.91 -7.75
CA GLY A 104 14.34 4.84 -8.78
C GLY A 104 13.93 6.29 -8.58
N GLN A 105 13.36 6.58 -7.42
CA GLN A 105 12.92 7.89 -6.95
C GLN A 105 12.91 7.84 -5.43
N PHE A 106 12.91 9.00 -4.77
CA PHE A 106 12.71 9.05 -3.32
C PHE A 106 11.27 8.62 -2.96
N LEU A 107 11.11 7.85 -1.88
CA LEU A 107 9.79 7.56 -1.31
C LEU A 107 9.58 8.50 -0.11
N HIS A 108 8.75 9.52 -0.31
CA HIS A 108 8.38 10.45 0.74
C HIS A 108 7.38 9.81 1.71
N HIS A 109 7.57 10.06 3.00
CA HIS A 109 6.58 9.78 4.03
C HIS A 109 5.63 10.98 4.17
N THR A 110 4.33 10.73 4.28
CA THR A 110 3.32 11.77 4.52
C THR A 110 2.52 11.39 5.76
N PRO A 111 2.84 11.95 6.94
CA PRO A 111 2.15 11.60 8.19
C PRO A 111 0.65 11.85 8.13
N ALA A 112 -0.14 10.98 8.77
CA ALA A 112 -1.60 11.08 8.76
C ALA A 112 -2.13 12.44 9.26
N VAL A 113 -1.41 13.11 10.18
CA VAL A 113 -1.81 14.43 10.69
C VAL A 113 -1.96 15.48 9.58
N VAL A 114 -1.04 15.53 8.60
CA VAL A 114 -1.06 16.52 7.50
C VAL A 114 -2.01 16.16 6.34
N MET A 115 -2.63 14.99 6.35
CA MET A 115 -3.60 14.59 5.31
C MET A 115 -4.92 15.36 5.45
N THR A 116 -5.52 15.78 4.34
CA THR A 116 -6.81 16.47 4.33
C THR A 116 -7.96 15.55 4.78
N PRO A 117 -9.11 16.09 5.24
CA PRO A 117 -10.28 15.25 5.56
C PRO A 117 -10.78 14.39 4.39
N SER A 118 -10.63 14.86 3.15
CA SER A 118 -10.98 14.07 1.95
C SER A 118 -9.97 12.95 1.66
N GLN A 119 -8.67 13.17 1.90
CA GLN A 119 -7.64 12.13 1.82
C GLN A 119 -7.83 11.08 2.93
N LYS A 120 -8.13 11.51 4.17
CA LYS A 120 -8.41 10.64 5.32
C LYS A 120 -9.63 9.72 5.11
N LYS A 121 -10.64 10.17 4.34
CA LYS A 121 -11.79 9.35 3.94
C LYS A 121 -11.50 8.39 2.77
N SER A 122 -10.33 8.46 2.13
CA SER A 122 -10.04 7.70 0.91
C SER A 122 -9.33 6.38 1.22
N ASN A 123 -10.11 5.30 1.36
CA ASN A 123 -9.59 3.94 1.53
C ASN A 123 -8.80 3.40 0.31
N ALA A 124 -8.67 4.16 -0.78
CA ALA A 124 -8.00 3.73 -2.02
C ALA A 124 -6.51 3.36 -1.84
N GLY A 125 -5.80 3.99 -0.89
CA GLY A 125 -4.43 3.62 -0.54
C GLY A 125 -4.35 2.28 0.19
N LEU A 126 -5.29 2.03 1.10
CA LEU A 126 -5.37 0.81 1.92
C LEU A 126 -5.90 -0.39 1.11
N LYS A 127 -6.89 -0.18 0.22
CA LYS A 127 -7.32 -1.16 -0.80
C LYS A 127 -6.14 -1.63 -1.66
N ARG A 128 -5.28 -0.69 -2.06
CA ARG A 128 -4.08 -0.99 -2.85
C ARG A 128 -3.06 -1.79 -2.04
N ALA A 129 -2.82 -1.41 -0.78
CA ALA A 129 -1.96 -2.18 0.12
C ALA A 129 -2.46 -3.62 0.29
N TRP A 130 -3.76 -3.81 0.59
CA TRP A 130 -4.40 -5.12 0.74
C TRP A 130 -4.21 -6.02 -0.49
N PHE A 131 -4.62 -5.55 -1.68
CA PHE A 131 -4.55 -6.34 -2.90
C PHE A 131 -3.12 -6.83 -3.22
N TYR A 132 -2.12 -5.96 -3.05
CA TYR A 132 -0.72 -6.33 -3.31
C TYR A 132 -0.08 -7.13 -2.17
N ALA A 133 -0.54 -6.99 -0.91
CA ALA A 133 -0.11 -7.83 0.21
C ALA A 133 -0.60 -9.27 0.03
N CYS A 134 -1.90 -9.44 -0.24
CA CYS A 134 -2.49 -10.74 -0.58
C CYS A 134 -1.75 -11.40 -1.75
N ARG A 135 -1.42 -10.63 -2.80
CA ARG A 135 -0.66 -11.13 -3.96
C ARG A 135 0.84 -11.36 -3.69
N ASP A 136 1.40 -10.91 -2.56
CA ASP A 136 2.77 -11.24 -2.17
C ASP A 136 2.84 -12.57 -1.40
N GLU A 137 1.80 -12.88 -0.61
CA GLU A 137 1.64 -14.14 0.13
C GLU A 137 0.85 -15.23 -0.62
N ASN A 138 0.38 -14.95 -1.85
CA ASN A 138 -0.49 -15.83 -2.65
C ASN A 138 -1.87 -16.13 -2.00
N ILE A 139 -2.37 -15.19 -1.21
CA ILE A 139 -3.71 -15.22 -0.58
C ILE A 139 -4.75 -14.68 -1.57
N ALA A 140 -5.92 -15.32 -1.65
CA ALA A 140 -7.06 -14.83 -2.44
C ALA A 140 -7.65 -13.55 -1.80
N PRO A 141 -7.63 -12.37 -2.46
CA PRO A 141 -7.99 -11.09 -1.83
C PRO A 141 -9.50 -10.95 -1.53
N ASN A 142 -10.33 -11.79 -2.14
CA ASN A 142 -11.79 -11.87 -2.03
C ASN A 142 -12.29 -12.99 -1.11
N ALA A 143 -11.41 -13.90 -0.68
CA ALA A 143 -11.72 -15.04 0.19
C ALA A 143 -10.56 -15.26 1.18
N ALA A 144 -10.11 -14.17 1.81
CA ALA A 144 -8.91 -14.15 2.64
C ALA A 144 -9.16 -14.83 4.01
N LEU A 145 -9.09 -16.17 4.05
CA LEU A 145 -9.15 -16.98 5.28
C LEU A 145 -8.04 -16.63 6.30
N LYS A 146 -6.98 -15.94 5.84
CA LYS A 146 -5.86 -15.44 6.64
C LYS A 146 -5.58 -13.99 6.25
N LEU A 147 -5.28 -13.14 7.23
CA LEU A 147 -4.76 -11.79 7.00
C LEU A 147 -3.30 -11.85 6.47
N PRO A 148 -2.90 -10.98 5.53
CA PRO A 148 -1.49 -10.79 5.18
C PRO A 148 -0.67 -10.29 6.39
N LEU A 149 0.63 -10.61 6.44
CA LEU A 149 1.55 -10.30 7.53
C LEU A 149 1.43 -8.85 8.01
N ILE A 150 1.60 -7.87 7.10
CA ILE A 150 1.56 -6.45 7.47
C ILE A 150 0.19 -5.96 7.99
N PHE A 151 -0.89 -6.70 7.75
CA PHE A 151 -2.22 -6.44 8.33
C PHE A 151 -2.47 -7.23 9.62
N ALA A 152 -1.59 -8.18 9.98
CA ALA A 152 -1.71 -9.00 11.19
C ALA A 152 -0.76 -8.55 12.32
N LEU A 153 0.38 -7.92 11.98
CA LEU A 153 1.45 -7.57 12.93
C LEU A 153 0.96 -6.81 14.17
N ASP A 154 0.24 -5.71 14.01
CA ASP A 154 -0.19 -4.85 15.13
C ASP A 154 -1.01 -5.62 16.17
N ALA A 155 -1.96 -6.45 15.70
CA ALA A 155 -2.81 -7.27 16.55
C ALA A 155 -2.09 -8.48 17.14
N GLN A 156 -1.10 -9.06 16.42
CA GLN A 156 -0.27 -10.17 16.91
C GLN A 156 0.77 -9.73 17.96
N LEU A 157 1.23 -8.49 17.86
CA LEU A 157 2.25 -7.91 18.75
C LEU A 157 1.64 -7.05 19.88
N ASN A 158 0.32 -6.93 19.94
CA ASN A 158 -0.44 -6.18 20.95
C ASN A 158 -0.01 -4.69 21.06
N ILE A 159 0.14 -4.04 19.89
CA ILE A 159 0.59 -2.65 19.79
C ILE A 159 -0.51 -1.70 20.27
N ALA A 160 -0.23 -0.87 21.28
CA ALA A 160 -1.26 -0.09 21.99
C ALA A 160 -2.01 0.95 21.13
N ASN A 161 -1.38 1.42 20.04
CA ASN A 161 -1.99 2.30 19.03
C ASN A 161 -2.13 1.60 17.67
N GLY A 162 -2.20 0.27 17.66
CA GLY A 162 -2.17 -0.56 16.45
C GLY A 162 -3.52 -0.63 15.72
N PHE A 163 -3.45 -1.03 14.44
CA PHE A 163 -4.61 -1.30 13.61
C PHE A 163 -5.08 -2.76 13.78
N HIS A 164 -6.37 -2.95 14.07
CA HIS A 164 -6.96 -4.28 14.23
C HIS A 164 -7.83 -4.63 13.02
N TYR A 165 -7.40 -5.64 12.26
CA TYR A 165 -8.11 -6.14 11.08
C TYR A 165 -8.79 -7.48 11.36
N VAL A 166 -9.91 -7.75 10.68
CA VAL A 166 -10.64 -9.02 10.79
C VAL A 166 -10.94 -9.59 9.40
N PRO A 167 -10.70 -10.90 9.15
CA PRO A 167 -10.91 -11.50 7.83
C PRO A 167 -12.39 -11.80 7.50
N ASP A 168 -13.21 -12.17 8.49
CA ASP A 168 -14.66 -12.38 8.33
C ASP A 168 -15.45 -11.36 9.15
N CYS A 169 -16.33 -10.63 8.46
CA CYS A 169 -17.09 -9.50 8.99
C CYS A 169 -18.57 -9.85 9.23
N LYS A 170 -18.94 -11.14 9.21
CA LYS A 170 -20.29 -11.65 9.51
C LYS A 170 -20.68 -11.61 10.99
N ARG A 171 -19.74 -11.34 11.90
CA ARG A 171 -20.06 -11.00 13.29
C ARG A 171 -20.45 -9.52 13.36
N PRO A 172 -21.54 -9.14 14.04
CA PRO A 172 -21.84 -7.74 14.27
C PRO A 172 -20.65 -7.08 14.97
N LEU A 173 -20.10 -6.03 14.36
CA LEU A 173 -19.14 -5.16 15.03
C LEU A 173 -19.90 -4.42 16.12
N ALA A 174 -19.91 -5.00 17.33
CA ALA A 174 -20.41 -4.34 18.52
C ALA A 174 -19.77 -2.95 18.61
N GLN A 175 -20.60 -1.94 18.85
CA GLN A 175 -20.24 -0.53 18.72
C GLN A 175 -19.27 -0.12 19.84
N ALA A 176 -18.00 -0.46 19.64
CA ALA A 176 -16.95 -0.34 20.62
C ALA A 176 -16.66 1.14 20.89
N ASN A 177 -17.12 1.62 22.04
CA ASN A 177 -16.82 2.97 22.50
C ASN A 177 -15.30 3.12 22.66
N ASN A 178 -14.79 4.23 22.10
CA ASN A 178 -13.39 4.66 22.04
C ASN A 178 -12.45 3.97 21.02
N THR A 179 -12.13 4.78 19.99
CA THR A 179 -10.81 4.97 19.36
C THR A 179 -10.15 3.86 18.55
N VAL A 180 -10.41 2.57 18.78
CA VAL A 180 -9.81 1.49 17.95
C VAL A 180 -10.72 1.15 16.77
N GLY A 181 -10.40 1.68 15.59
CA GLY A 181 -11.09 1.34 14.36
C GLY A 181 -10.80 -0.12 13.95
N ILE A 182 -11.82 -0.98 14.03
CA ILE A 182 -11.73 -2.35 13.53
C ILE A 182 -12.02 -2.33 12.02
N TYR A 183 -11.06 -2.78 11.21
CA TYR A 183 -11.13 -2.70 9.75
C TYR A 183 -11.44 -4.08 9.12
N CYS A 184 -12.48 -4.14 8.29
CA CYS A 184 -12.90 -5.37 7.62
C CYS A 184 -12.02 -5.67 6.38
N GLY A 185 -11.48 -6.90 6.28
CA GLY A 185 -10.74 -7.35 5.09
C GLY A 185 -11.60 -7.36 3.81
N GLY A 186 -12.89 -7.70 3.94
CA GLY A 186 -13.86 -7.72 2.84
C GLY A 186 -14.13 -6.35 2.20
N ASP A 187 -14.07 -5.26 2.97
CA ASP A 187 -14.25 -3.90 2.43
C ASP A 187 -13.16 -3.54 1.41
N PHE A 188 -11.97 -4.12 1.56
CA PHE A 188 -10.85 -3.94 0.64
C PHE A 188 -10.95 -4.83 -0.60
N ALA A 189 -11.70 -5.93 -0.53
CA ALA A 189 -11.92 -6.85 -1.66
C ALA A 189 -12.85 -6.27 -2.73
N ASN A 190 -13.84 -5.45 -2.34
CA ASN A 190 -14.81 -4.89 -3.29
C ASN A 190 -14.11 -3.94 -4.29
N SER A 191 -14.09 -4.33 -5.56
CA SER A 191 -13.13 -3.92 -6.59
C SER A 191 -13.53 -2.68 -7.40
N SER A 192 -14.20 -1.71 -6.76
CA SER A 192 -14.49 -0.39 -7.35
C SER A 192 -13.26 0.52 -7.51
N CYS A 193 -12.10 -0.06 -7.86
CA CYS A 193 -10.94 0.67 -8.35
C CYS A 193 -11.19 1.12 -9.80
N GLY A 194 -11.87 2.26 -9.94
CA GLY A 194 -12.25 2.86 -11.23
C GLY A 194 -11.11 2.81 -12.25
N THR A 195 -11.31 2.00 -13.29
CA THR A 195 -10.33 1.74 -14.35
C THR A 195 -10.94 2.20 -15.66
N SER A 196 -10.71 3.47 -15.99
CA SER A 196 -11.13 4.06 -17.26
C SER A 196 -10.21 3.60 -18.40
N CYS A 197 -10.48 2.41 -18.94
CA CYS A 197 -9.99 1.98 -20.25
C CYS A 197 -11.10 1.24 -21.01
N SER A 198 -11.44 1.76 -22.18
CA SER A 198 -12.52 1.29 -23.04
C SER A 198 -12.11 0.10 -23.91
N SER A 199 -12.97 -0.91 -23.99
CA SER A 199 -12.98 -1.91 -25.07
C SER A 199 -14.41 -2.41 -25.27
N SER A 200 -14.91 -2.32 -26.51
CA SER A 200 -16.18 -2.89 -27.01
C SER A 200 -16.19 -4.43 -26.88
N SER A 201 -17.26 -5.20 -27.10
CA SER A 201 -18.61 -4.97 -27.65
C SER A 201 -19.44 -6.24 -27.40
N ASP A 202 -20.75 -6.27 -27.12
CA ASP A 202 -21.78 -5.24 -26.81
C ASP A 202 -22.72 -5.86 -25.71
N SER A 203 -24.05 -5.68 -25.54
CA SER A 203 -25.14 -5.04 -26.29
C SER A 203 -26.39 -4.75 -25.44
N ASP A 204 -27.11 -3.70 -25.84
CA ASP A 204 -28.49 -3.31 -25.52
C ASP A 204 -29.02 -3.39 -24.07
N SER A 205 -29.04 -2.23 -23.41
CA SER A 205 -30.23 -1.74 -22.70
C SER A 205 -30.13 -0.22 -22.55
N GLY A 206 -31.11 0.51 -23.08
CA GLY A 206 -31.02 1.96 -23.27
C GLY A 206 -31.13 2.80 -22.00
N CYS A 207 -30.34 3.87 -21.94
CA CYS A 207 -30.51 4.98 -20.99
C CYS A 207 -30.38 6.32 -21.74
N SER A 208 -31.51 6.90 -22.14
CA SER A 208 -31.58 8.27 -22.66
C SER A 208 -31.46 9.26 -21.51
N GLY A 209 -30.49 10.17 -21.57
CA GLY A 209 -30.24 11.14 -20.50
C GLY A 209 -29.09 12.07 -20.84
N SER A 210 -29.37 13.12 -21.63
CA SER A 210 -28.45 14.22 -21.84
C SER A 210 -28.42 15.13 -20.61
N ASP A 211 -27.25 15.41 -20.06
CA ASP A 211 -26.98 16.67 -19.38
C ASP A 211 -25.49 17.01 -19.45
N GLY A 212 -25.18 18.24 -19.85
CA GLY A 212 -23.82 18.76 -19.95
C GLY A 212 -23.73 20.12 -19.29
N CYS A 213 -22.85 20.25 -18.28
CA CYS A 213 -22.64 21.49 -17.54
C CYS A 213 -21.18 21.95 -17.65
N SER A 214 -20.87 22.59 -18.78
CA SER A 214 -19.75 23.53 -18.87
C SER A 214 -20.15 24.84 -18.16
N GLY A 215 -19.52 25.16 -17.04
CA GLY A 215 -19.83 26.36 -16.26
C GLY A 215 -18.57 27.15 -15.88
N GLY A 216 -18.25 28.16 -16.68
CA GLY A 216 -17.24 29.16 -16.35
C GLY A 216 -17.90 30.53 -16.21
N CYS A 217 -17.65 31.21 -15.09
CA CYS A 217 -18.14 32.57 -14.85
C CYS A 217 -16.95 33.48 -14.53
N GLY A 218 -16.75 34.50 -15.36
CA GLY A 218 -15.94 35.67 -15.05
C GLY A 218 -16.83 36.91 -15.16
N GLY A 219 -16.62 37.89 -14.30
CA GLY A 219 -17.36 39.16 -14.27
C GLY A 219 -16.63 40.14 -13.37
N GLY A 220 -16.73 41.43 -13.69
CA GLY A 220 -16.09 42.53 -12.97
C GLY A 220 -16.88 43.81 -13.11
N GLY A 221 -16.36 44.90 -12.55
CA GLY A 221 -17.12 46.07 -12.13
C GLY A 221 -17.21 46.09 -10.60
N ASP A 222 -16.93 47.18 -9.90
CA ASP A 222 -16.63 48.55 -10.34
C ASP A 222 -15.29 49.07 -9.77
#